data_AF-A0A1S3PCF4-F1
#
_entry.id   AF-A0A1S3PCF4-F1
#
_cell.length_a   1.000
_cell.length_b   1.000
_cell.length_c   1.000
_cell.angle_alpha   90.00
_cell.angle_beta   90.00
_cell.angle_gamma   90.00
#
_symmetry.space_group_name_H-M   'P 1'
#
loop_
_entity.id
_entity.type
_entity.pdbx_description
1 polymer ?
#
loop_
_entity_poly.entity_id
_entity_poly.type
_entity_poly.pdbx_seq_one_letter_code
_entity_poly.pdbx_strand_id
1 'polypeptide(L)' 'MKYFVARQKFQQARKPYDVRDVMEQYNQGHLTMMVRIKELQRRLDHTLGKPGMFLAEKGVDKEYYTVGARLVRLEDK' A
#
# COMPACT_ATOMS: atom_id res chain seq x y z
N MET A 1 -3.02 -28.49 19.34
CA MET A 1 -2.10 -27.40 18.93
C MET A 1 -2.52 -26.00 19.36
N LYS A 2 -3.80 -25.58 19.21
CA LYS A 2 -4.25 -24.21 19.56
C LYS A 2 -4.02 -23.81 21.03
N TYR A 3 -4.19 -24.74 21.97
CA TYR A 3 -3.99 -24.50 23.42
C TYR A 3 -2.55 -24.10 23.78
N PHE A 4 -1.55 -24.80 23.24
CA PHE A 4 -0.14 -24.52 23.53
C PHE A 4 0.30 -23.14 23.00
N VAL A 5 -0.20 -22.72 21.83
CA VAL A 5 0.03 -21.39 21.28
C VAL A 5 -0.61 -20.29 22.14
N ALA A 6 -1.86 -20.51 22.59
CA ALA A 6 -2.55 -19.56 23.47
C ALA A 6 -1.83 -19.41 24.82
N ARG A 7 -1.39 -20.51 25.42
CA ARG A 7 -0.62 -20.51 26.66
C ARG A 7 0.70 -19.76 26.52
N GLN A 8 1.42 -19.93 25.42
CA GLN A 8 2.68 -19.23 25.15
C GLN A 8 2.48 -17.72 24.98
N LYS A 9 1.47 -17.31 24.19
CA LYS A 9 1.10 -15.89 24.01
C LYS A 9 0.71 -15.23 25.32
N PHE A 10 -0.06 -15.94 26.16
CA PHE A 10 -0.47 -15.44 27.47
C PHE A 10 0.71 -15.28 28.43
N GLN A 11 1.66 -16.22 28.42
CA GLN A 11 2.88 -16.12 29.23
C GLN A 11 3.81 -14.98 28.77
N GLN A 12 3.89 -14.72 27.47
CA GLN A 12 4.62 -13.57 26.93
C GLN A 12 3.97 -12.24 27.32
N ALA A 13 2.65 -12.12 27.22
CA ALA A 13 1.91 -10.90 27.59
C ALA A 13 1.97 -10.54 29.08
N ARG A 14 2.34 -11.49 29.96
CA ARG A 14 2.54 -11.25 31.39
C ARG A 14 3.91 -10.69 31.76
N LYS A 15 4.89 -10.73 30.83
CA LYS A 15 6.22 -10.17 31.07
C LYS A 15 6.16 -8.64 30.92
N PRO A 16 6.95 -7.87 31.69
CA PRO A 16 7.09 -6.44 31.44
C PRO A 16 7.58 -6.24 30.01
N TYR A 17 6.96 -5.32 29.26
CA TYR A 17 7.37 -5.00 27.90
C TYR A 17 8.82 -4.52 27.88
N ASP A 18 9.63 -5.14 27.03
CA ASP A 18 10.98 -4.69 26.71
C ASP A 18 10.90 -3.63 25.60
N VAL A 19 11.88 -2.72 25.53
CA VAL A 19 12.03 -1.76 24.42
C VAL A 19 12.02 -2.51 23.07
N ARG A 20 12.52 -3.74 23.05
CA ARG A 20 12.45 -4.64 21.89
C ARG A 20 11.02 -4.99 21.46
N ASP A 21 10.10 -5.20 22.39
CA ASP A 21 8.70 -5.50 22.07
C ASP A 21 8.02 -4.29 21.42
N VAL A 22 8.35 -3.08 21.91
CA VAL A 22 7.87 -1.81 21.32
C VAL A 22 8.41 -1.62 19.91
N MET A 23 9.71 -1.86 19.71
CA MET A 23 10.35 -1.77 18.40
C MET A 23 9.77 -2.79 17.41
N GLU A 24 9.55 -4.03 17.85
CA GLU A 24 8.99 -5.08 17.00
C GLU A 24 7.53 -4.79 16.61
N GLN A 25 6.71 -4.31 17.55
CA GLN A 25 5.34 -3.88 17.27
C GLN A 25 5.31 -2.71 16.27
N TYR A 26 6.19 -1.70 16.46
CA TYR A 26 6.30 -0.59 15.53
C TYR A 26 6.69 -1.06 14.12
N ASN A 27 7.68 -1.96 14.01
CA ASN A 27 8.13 -2.50 12.74
C ASN A 27 7.01 -3.24 11.99
N GLN A 28 6.22 -4.06 12.70
CA GLN A 28 5.06 -4.75 12.13
C GLN A 28 3.95 -3.77 11.69
N GLY A 29 3.66 -2.77 12.52
CA GLY A 29 2.70 -1.71 12.20
C GLY A 29 3.11 -0.90 10.96
N HIS A 30 4.38 -0.49 10.90
CA HIS A 30 4.95 0.25 9.78
C HIS A 30 4.90 -0.57 8.47
N LEU A 31 5.25 -1.85 8.50
CA LEU A 31 5.15 -2.73 7.34
C LEU A 31 3.70 -2.86 6.85
N THR A 32 2.75 -3.03 7.76
CA THR A 32 1.31 -3.12 7.43
C THR A 32 0.82 -1.86 6.73
N MET A 33 1.22 -0.69 7.24
CA MET A 33 0.91 0.60 6.63
C MET A 33 1.53 0.73 5.22
N MET A 34 2.81 0.37 5.05
CA MET A 34 3.48 0.43 3.74
C MET A 34 2.81 -0.46 2.69
N VAL A 35 2.40 -1.69 3.04
CA VAL A 35 1.69 -2.58 2.10
C VAL A 35 0.35 -1.97 1.69
N ARG A 36 -0.39 -1.38 2.64
CA ARG A 36 -1.65 -0.68 2.33
C ARG A 36 -1.45 0.51 1.41
N ILE A 37 -0.42 1.33 1.64
CA ILE A 37 -0.08 2.47 0.79
C ILE A 37 0.27 1.99 -0.63
N LYS A 38 1.09 0.95 -0.77
CA LYS A 38 1.45 0.39 -2.09
C LYS A 38 0.24 -0.17 -2.83
N GLU A 39 -0.68 -0.82 -2.14
CA GLU A 39 -1.91 -1.32 -2.76
C GLU A 39 -2.82 -0.17 -3.23
N LEU A 40 -2.93 0.91 -2.45
CA LEU A 40 -3.66 2.12 -2.87
C LEU A 40 -3.01 2.77 -4.10
N GLN A 41 -1.69 2.94 -4.09
CA GLN A 41 -0.92 3.45 -5.24
C GLN A 41 -1.14 2.59 -6.47
N ARG A 42 -1.07 1.25 -6.34
CA ARG A 42 -1.30 0.32 -7.46
C ARG A 42 -2.70 0.46 -8.05
N ARG A 43 -3.72 0.61 -7.21
CA ARG A 43 -5.11 0.81 -7.68
C ARG A 43 -5.26 2.14 -8.40
N LEU A 44 -4.69 3.21 -7.86
CA LEU A 44 -4.70 4.54 -8.49
C LEU A 44 -3.98 4.53 -9.84
N ASP A 45 -2.79 3.93 -9.92
CA ASP A 45 -2.04 3.80 -11.16
C ASP A 45 -2.81 3.02 -12.23
N HIS A 46 -3.57 2.01 -11.83
CA HIS A 46 -4.39 1.22 -12.75
C HIS A 46 -5.67 1.96 -13.19
N THR A 47 -6.31 2.71 -12.29
CA THR A 47 -7.57 3.40 -12.59
C THR A 47 -7.36 4.72 -13.30
N LEU A 48 -6.44 5.55 -12.81
CA LEU A 48 -6.21 6.90 -13.29
C LEU A 48 -5.02 6.94 -14.25
N GLY A 49 -3.97 6.17 -13.96
CA GLY A 49 -2.68 6.27 -14.63
C GLY A 49 -1.61 6.79 -13.68
N LYS A 50 -0.34 6.63 -14.03
CA LYS A 50 0.78 7.07 -13.20
C LYS A 50 0.74 8.61 -13.05
N PRO A 51 1.17 9.18 -11.91
CA PRO A 51 1.14 10.63 -11.66
C PRO A 51 1.84 11.49 -12.74
N GLY A 52 2.79 10.92 -13.49
CA GLY A 52 3.46 11.58 -14.61
C GLY A 52 2.74 11.47 -15.96
N MET A 53 1.71 10.63 -16.09
CA MET A 53 0.92 10.51 -17.33
C MET A 53 0.07 11.76 -17.60
N PHE A 54 -0.29 12.52 -16.57
CA PHE A 54 -1.09 13.74 -16.68
C PHE A 54 -0.25 15.03 -16.86
N LEU A 55 1.08 14.92 -16.73
CA LEU A 55 2.01 16.06 -16.76
C LEU A 55 2.81 16.12 -18.07
N ALA A 56 2.59 15.20 -19.00
CA ALA A 56 3.39 15.11 -20.22
C ALA A 56 2.76 15.91 -21.36
N GLU A 57 3.31 17.11 -21.61
CA GLU A 57 3.23 17.85 -22.89
C GLU A 57 3.81 17.09 -24.11
N LYS A 58 4.09 15.78 -24.01
CA LYS A 58 4.70 15.02 -25.10
C LYS A 58 4.10 13.63 -25.22
N GLY A 59 3.04 13.55 -26.02
CA GLY A 59 3.02 12.74 -27.25
C GLY A 59 3.68 11.37 -27.17
N VAL A 60 3.25 10.52 -26.24
CA VAL A 60 3.41 9.07 -26.38
C VAL A 60 2.08 8.44 -26.05
N ASP A 61 1.28 8.25 -27.08
CA ASP A 61 0.14 7.34 -27.11
C ASP A 61 0.60 5.91 -26.79
N LYS A 62 0.86 5.65 -25.51
CA LYS A 62 0.58 4.31 -25.01
C LYS A 62 -0.91 4.30 -24.73
N GLU A 63 -1.63 3.42 -25.41
CA GLU A 63 -3.02 3.05 -25.10
C GLU A 63 -3.12 2.54 -23.65
N TYR A 64 -3.06 3.44 -22.70
CA TYR A 64 -3.40 3.16 -21.33
C TYR A 64 -4.94 3.17 -21.29
N TYR A 65 -5.53 2.03 -20.91
CA TYR A 65 -6.99 1.88 -20.72
C TYR A 65 -7.47 2.55 -19.42
N THR A 66 -6.73 3.54 -18.92
CA THR A 66 -7.07 4.24 -17.67
C THR A 66 -8.15 5.28 -17.92
N VAL A 67 -8.90 5.63 -16.88
CA VAL A 67 -9.92 6.68 -16.93
C VAL A 67 -9.29 8.02 -17.33
N GLY A 68 -8.11 8.31 -16.80
CA GLY A 68 -7.38 9.54 -17.11
C GLY A 68 -7.01 9.68 -18.60
N ALA A 69 -6.45 8.62 -19.19
CA ALA A 69 -6.11 8.62 -20.61
C ALA A 69 -7.36 8.75 -21.51
N ARG A 70 -8.51 8.20 -21.09
CA ARG A 70 -9.78 8.40 -21.82
C ARG A 70 -10.28 9.83 -21.74
N LEU A 71 -10.13 10.49 -20.60
CA LEU A 71 -10.58 11.87 -20.39
C LEU A 71 -9.77 12.83 -21.26
N VAL A 72 -8.44 12.73 -21.26
CA VAL A 72 -7.56 13.57 -22.10
C VAL A 72 -7.94 13.46 -23.58
N ARG A 73 -8.20 12.24 -24.08
CA ARG A 73 -8.65 12.04 -25.48
C ARG A 73 -10.01 12.65 -25.82
N LEU A 74 -10.87 12.88 -24.82
CA LEU A 74 -12.16 13.55 -25.02
C LEU A 74 -12.01 15.07 -25.01
N GLU A 75 -11.03 15.62 -24.30
CA GLU A 75 -10.74 17.06 -24.25
C GLU A 75 -10.05 17.56 -25.53
N ASP A 76 -9.24 16.73 -26.19
CA ASP A 76 -8.55 17.05 -27.46
C ASP A 76 -9.47 17.02 -28.70
N LYS A 77 -10.76 16.72 -28.56
CA LYS A 77 -11.72 16.51 -29.66
C LYS A 77 -12.82 17.56 -29.69
#